data_AF-A0A7R7DUC7-F1
#
_entry.id   AF-A0A7R7DUC7-F1
#
_cell.length_a   1.000
_cell.length_b   1.000
_cell.length_c   1.000
_cell.angle_alpha   90.00
_cell.angle_beta   90.00
_cell.angle_gamma   90.00
#
_symmetry.space_group_name_H-M   'P 1'
#
loop_
_entity.id
_entity.type
_entity.pdbx_description
1 polymer ?
#
loop_
_entity_poly.entity_id
_entity_poly.type
_entity_poly.pdbx_seq_one_letter_code
_entity_poly.pdbx_strand_id
1 'polypeptide(L)'
;MKAEEVIRETSRILTKLFDVTATKDWANCTARADVVVDGRTILAEVPVTYLLFLEKQLVDLHTFVRKLPALDAAETWNYDASADCFATEPVQTLRTRKVPRNHVKAEATEKHPAQVEVYHEDVTVGYWRTVKFSGALPASRINELLDRLEKLQAAIKFAREDANGTEVEDRKVGERVLGYLFG
;
A
#
# COMPACT_ATOMS: atom_id res chain seq x y z
N MET A 1 -9.77 50.18 37.14
CA MET A 1 -9.62 48.73 37.36
C MET A 1 -8.41 48.55 38.25
N LYS A 2 -8.55 47.94 39.43
CA LYS A 2 -7.43 47.72 40.35
C LYS A 2 -6.68 46.45 39.94
N ALA A 3 -5.36 46.39 40.16
CA ALA A 3 -4.55 45.23 39.79
C ALA A 3 -5.08 43.91 40.40
N GLU A 4 -5.46 43.93 41.68
CA GLU A 4 -6.11 42.80 42.37
C GLU A 4 -7.41 42.31 41.71
N GLU A 5 -8.21 43.22 41.15
CA GLU A 5 -9.45 42.85 40.45
C GLU A 5 -9.11 42.13 39.14
N VAL A 6 -8.06 42.57 38.44
CA VAL A 6 -7.56 41.93 37.22
C VAL A 6 -6.99 40.54 37.51
N ILE A 7 -6.21 40.40 38.58
CA ILE A 7 -5.65 39.11 39.02
C ILE A 7 -6.78 38.13 39.35
N ARG A 8 -7.77 38.56 40.14
CA ARG A 8 -8.91 37.71 40.51
C ARG A 8 -9.70 37.24 39.30
N GLU A 9 -9.99 38.14 38.37
CA GLU A 9 -10.74 37.81 37.17
C GLU A 9 -9.94 36.88 36.25
N THR A 10 -8.64 37.13 36.10
CA THR A 10 -7.73 36.26 35.33
C THR A 10 -7.67 34.87 35.94
N SER A 11 -7.52 34.76 37.26
CA SER A 11 -7.51 33.48 37.97
C SER A 11 -8.81 32.71 37.75
N ARG A 12 -9.97 33.37 37.84
CA ARG A 12 -11.28 32.75 37.58
C ARG A 12 -11.39 32.16 36.18
N ILE A 13 -10.95 32.91 35.17
CA ILE A 13 -10.99 32.48 33.76
C ILE A 13 -10.02 31.30 33.54
N LEU A 14 -8.79 31.41 34.05
CA LEU A 14 -7.76 30.40 33.87
C LEU A 14 -8.03 29.11 34.65
N THR A 15 -8.66 29.17 35.83
CA THR A 15 -9.05 27.96 36.59
C THR A 15 -9.90 27.04 35.72
N LYS A 16 -10.93 27.58 35.07
CA LYS A 16 -11.80 26.79 34.20
C LYS A 16 -11.05 26.18 33.02
N LEU A 17 -10.12 26.93 32.41
CA LEU A 17 -9.28 26.42 31.33
C LEU A 17 -8.39 25.27 31.81
N PHE A 18 -7.76 25.41 32.98
CA PHE A 18 -6.86 24.41 33.53
C PHE A 18 -7.61 23.14 33.92
N ASP A 19 -8.77 23.28 34.54
CA ASP A 19 -9.64 22.15 34.90
C ASP A 19 -10.06 21.36 33.67
N VAL A 20 -10.59 22.02 32.63
CA VAL A 20 -11.01 21.35 31.39
C VAL A 20 -9.85 20.65 30.70
N THR A 21 -8.67 21.28 30.67
CA THR A 21 -7.48 20.70 30.04
C THR A 21 -7.02 19.46 30.82
N ALA A 22 -6.94 19.55 32.15
CA ALA A 22 -6.58 18.42 32.99
C ALA A 22 -7.60 17.28 32.88
N THR A 23 -8.90 17.58 32.91
CA THR A 23 -9.97 16.59 32.73
C THR A 23 -9.76 15.80 31.42
N LYS A 24 -9.50 16.50 30.32
CA LYS A 24 -9.23 15.86 29.02
C LYS A 24 -7.96 15.01 29.04
N ASP A 25 -6.86 15.55 29.56
CA ASP A 25 -5.57 14.85 29.51
C ASP A 25 -5.55 13.61 30.41
N TRP A 26 -6.18 13.67 31.59
CA TRP A 26 -6.34 12.49 32.44
C TRP A 26 -7.26 11.45 31.82
N ALA A 27 -8.36 11.87 31.17
CA ALA A 27 -9.24 10.95 30.46
C ALA A 27 -8.48 10.22 29.33
N ASN A 28 -7.61 10.92 28.59
CA ASN A 28 -6.78 10.31 27.55
C ASN A 28 -5.82 9.24 28.10
N CYS A 29 -5.40 9.32 29.37
CA CYS A 29 -4.53 8.32 30.00
C CYS A 29 -5.27 7.00 30.30
N THR A 30 -6.58 7.06 30.54
CA THR A 30 -7.40 5.90 30.89
C THR A 30 -8.24 5.39 29.72
N ALA A 31 -8.53 6.22 28.73
CA ALA A 31 -9.28 5.87 27.53
C ALA A 31 -8.55 4.80 26.71
N ARG A 32 -9.07 3.57 26.78
CA ARG A 32 -8.50 2.37 26.17
C ARG A 32 -9.61 1.52 25.56
N ALA A 33 -9.28 0.76 24.53
CA ALA A 33 -10.19 -0.22 23.95
C ALA A 33 -9.43 -1.39 23.32
N ASP A 34 -10.14 -2.49 23.12
CA ASP A 34 -9.65 -3.66 22.41
C ASP A 34 -9.88 -3.50 20.90
N VAL A 35 -8.91 -3.93 20.09
CA VAL A 35 -9.06 -4.02 18.64
C VAL A 35 -9.42 -5.45 18.28
N VAL A 36 -10.65 -5.66 17.82
CA VAL A 36 -11.19 -6.97 17.43
C VAL A 36 -11.41 -7.01 15.92
N VAL A 37 -10.79 -7.96 15.23
CA VAL A 37 -10.94 -8.19 13.78
C VAL A 37 -11.49 -9.59 13.57
N ASP A 38 -12.59 -9.72 12.83
CA ASP A 38 -13.25 -11.00 12.53
C ASP A 38 -13.48 -11.86 13.80
N GLY A 39 -13.87 -11.23 14.91
CA GLY A 39 -14.12 -11.89 16.21
C GLY A 39 -12.87 -12.26 17.01
N ARG A 40 -11.67 -11.91 16.53
CA ARG A 40 -10.41 -12.13 17.24
C ARG A 40 -9.82 -10.82 17.74
N THR A 41 -9.58 -10.72 19.05
CA THR A 41 -8.81 -9.62 19.63
C THR A 41 -7.36 -9.72 19.17
N ILE A 42 -6.89 -8.69 18.47
CA ILE A 42 -5.51 -8.60 17.97
C ILE A 42 -4.64 -7.68 18.84
N LEU A 43 -5.25 -6.70 19.49
CA LEU A 43 -4.62 -5.78 20.43
C LEU A 43 -5.61 -5.55 21.58
N ALA A 44 -5.12 -5.58 22.81
CA ALA A 44 -5.94 -5.39 24.01
C ALA A 44 -5.54 -4.12 24.75
N GLU A 45 -6.51 -3.46 25.39
CA GLU A 45 -6.36 -2.29 26.26
C GLU A 45 -5.53 -1.15 25.65
N VAL A 46 -5.76 -0.88 24.37
CA VAL A 46 -4.95 0.04 23.57
C VAL A 46 -5.36 1.49 23.85
N PRO A 47 -4.42 2.39 24.22
CA PRO A 47 -4.73 3.80 24.43
C PRO A 47 -5.27 4.49 23.19
N VAL A 48 -6.26 5.39 23.37
CA VAL A 48 -6.90 6.13 22.27
C VAL A 48 -5.91 6.94 21.42
N THR A 49 -4.86 7.46 22.04
CA THR A 49 -3.79 8.21 21.35
C THR A 49 -3.00 7.34 20.39
N TYR A 50 -2.79 6.06 20.73
CA TYR A 50 -2.14 5.10 19.85
C TYR A 50 -3.07 4.61 18.74
N LEU A 51 -4.36 4.43 19.02
CA LEU A 51 -5.37 4.12 17.99
C LEU A 51 -5.43 5.21 16.91
N LEU A 52 -5.36 6.49 17.30
CA LEU A 52 -5.26 7.63 16.36
C LEU A 52 -3.99 7.57 15.50
N PHE A 53 -2.87 7.15 16.07
CA PHE A 53 -1.62 6.95 15.33
C PHE A 53 -1.77 5.82 14.32
N LEU A 54 -2.27 4.65 14.75
CA LEU A 54 -2.47 3.49 13.88
C LEU A 54 -3.41 3.81 12.73
N GLU A 55 -4.52 4.51 12.98
CA GLU A 55 -5.45 4.92 11.93
C GLU A 55 -4.75 5.68 10.79
N LYS A 56 -3.89 6.64 11.13
CA LYS A 56 -3.08 7.38 10.14
C LYS A 56 -2.10 6.48 9.41
N GLN A 57 -1.35 5.65 10.14
CA GLN A 57 -0.36 4.76 9.54
C GLN A 57 -0.99 3.73 8.59
N LEU A 58 -2.19 3.24 8.89
CA LEU A 58 -2.87 2.30 8.01
C LEU A 58 -3.40 2.96 6.73
N VAL A 59 -3.68 4.27 6.73
CA VAL A 59 -4.01 5.00 5.49
C VAL A 59 -2.79 5.07 4.57
N ASP A 60 -1.61 5.34 5.14
CA ASP A 60 -0.35 5.33 4.40
C ASP A 60 -0.03 3.93 3.88
N LEU A 61 -0.18 2.91 4.72
CA LEU A 61 0.02 1.51 4.34
C LEU A 61 -0.96 1.07 3.24
N HIS A 62 -2.20 1.54 3.26
CA HIS A 62 -3.18 1.26 2.23
C HIS A 62 -2.74 1.85 0.89
N THR A 63 -2.26 3.09 0.93
CA THR A 63 -1.72 3.76 -0.26
C THR A 63 -0.48 3.05 -0.78
N PHE A 64 0.38 2.54 0.10
CA PHE A 64 1.56 1.75 -0.25
C PHE A 64 1.17 0.44 -0.95
N VAL A 65 0.29 -0.37 -0.33
CA VAL A 65 -0.15 -1.66 -0.89
C VAL A 65 -0.83 -1.47 -2.24
N ARG A 66 -1.66 -0.44 -2.40
CA ARG A 66 -2.31 -0.11 -3.66
C ARG A 66 -1.33 0.26 -4.79
N LYS A 67 -0.14 0.74 -4.45
CA LYS A 67 0.92 1.11 -5.40
C LYS A 67 1.87 -0.04 -5.72
N LEU A 68 1.72 -1.21 -5.09
CA LEU A 68 2.57 -2.36 -5.40
C LEU A 68 2.39 -2.77 -6.87
N PRO A 69 3.48 -3.10 -7.59
CA PRO A 69 3.40 -3.53 -8.97
C PRO A 69 2.65 -4.87 -9.05
N ALA A 70 1.71 -4.95 -9.98
CA ALA A 70 0.99 -6.17 -10.30
C ALA A 70 1.57 -6.87 -11.53
N LEU A 71 1.49 -8.19 -11.58
CA LEU A 71 1.84 -8.97 -12.77
C LEU A 71 0.97 -8.58 -13.96
N ASP A 72 1.57 -8.55 -15.15
CA ASP A 72 0.87 -8.26 -16.40
C ASP A 72 -0.16 -9.36 -16.72
N ALA A 73 -1.41 -8.98 -16.89
CA ALA A 73 -2.51 -9.90 -17.19
C ALA A 73 -2.47 -10.47 -18.62
N ALA A 74 -1.67 -9.90 -19.51
CA ALA A 74 -1.49 -10.41 -20.87
C ALA A 74 -0.63 -11.69 -20.93
N GLU A 75 0.09 -12.00 -19.85
CA GLU A 75 1.03 -13.11 -19.77
C GLU A 75 0.57 -14.16 -18.74
N THR A 76 0.96 -15.41 -18.96
CA THR A 76 0.78 -16.47 -17.95
C THR A 76 2.03 -16.57 -17.11
N TRP A 77 1.91 -16.30 -15.82
CA TRP A 77 3.01 -16.26 -14.86
C TRP A 77 2.97 -17.47 -13.93
N ASN A 78 4.10 -18.15 -13.81
CA ASN A 78 4.32 -19.25 -12.87
C ASN A 78 5.43 -18.86 -11.90
N TYR A 79 5.26 -19.14 -10.60
CA TYR A 79 6.31 -18.84 -9.62
C TYR A 79 7.47 -19.82 -9.79
N ASP A 80 8.67 -19.30 -10.00
CA ASP A 80 9.91 -20.05 -10.08
C ASP A 80 10.67 -19.91 -8.76
N ALA A 81 10.66 -20.96 -7.94
CA ALA A 81 11.34 -20.98 -6.65
C ALA A 81 12.87 -20.89 -6.77
N SER A 82 13.45 -21.26 -7.92
CA SER A 82 14.90 -21.17 -8.13
C SER A 82 15.36 -19.75 -8.40
N ALA A 83 14.52 -18.97 -9.09
CA ALA A 83 14.76 -17.57 -9.42
C ALA A 83 14.10 -16.58 -8.43
N ASP A 84 13.35 -17.10 -7.44
CA ASP A 84 12.56 -16.34 -6.45
C ASP A 84 11.68 -15.24 -7.08
N CYS A 85 11.10 -15.52 -8.24
CA CYS A 85 10.25 -14.58 -8.98
C CYS A 85 9.27 -15.31 -9.90
N PHE A 86 8.35 -14.57 -10.51
CA PHE A 86 7.45 -15.12 -11.51
C PHE A 86 8.12 -15.16 -12.89
N ALA A 87 7.98 -16.27 -13.58
CA ALA A 87 8.45 -16.48 -14.95
C ALA A 87 7.30 -16.83 -15.88
N THR A 88 7.38 -16.41 -17.14
CA THR A 88 6.41 -16.82 -18.18
C THR A 88 6.81 -18.16 -18.80
N GLU A 89 5.85 -18.82 -19.45
CA GLU A 89 6.19 -19.94 -20.33
C GLU A 89 7.11 -19.47 -21.48
N PRO A 90 8.11 -20.26 -21.91
CA PRO A 90 9.01 -19.87 -22.99
C PRO A 90 8.25 -19.70 -24.31
N VAL A 91 8.21 -18.48 -24.82
CA VAL A 91 7.65 -18.21 -26.16
C VAL A 91 8.73 -18.45 -27.21
N GLN A 92 8.46 -19.40 -28.11
CA GLN A 92 9.38 -19.76 -29.19
C GLN A 92 9.01 -19.02 -30.48
N THR A 93 9.95 -18.25 -31.04
CA THR A 93 9.79 -17.56 -32.33
C THR A 93 10.76 -18.13 -33.37
N LEU A 94 10.27 -18.29 -34.60
CA LEU A 94 11.04 -18.72 -35.75
C LEU A 94 11.61 -17.50 -36.45
N ARG A 95 12.92 -17.47 -36.72
CA ARG A 95 13.50 -16.45 -37.61
C ARG A 95 13.90 -17.10 -38.92
N THR A 96 13.41 -16.53 -40.02
CA THR A 96 13.80 -16.91 -41.37
C THR A 96 14.75 -15.87 -41.96
N ARG A 97 15.54 -16.28 -42.94
CA ARG A 97 16.34 -15.40 -43.78
C ARG A 97 16.08 -15.76 -45.23
N LYS A 98 15.89 -14.72 -46.04
CA LYS A 98 15.82 -14.83 -47.49
C LYS A 98 17.17 -15.20 -48.06
N VAL A 99 17.24 -16.37 -48.69
CA VAL A 99 18.41 -16.84 -49.42
C VAL A 99 18.09 -16.77 -50.91
N PRO A 100 18.85 -16.02 -51.71
CA PRO A 100 18.63 -15.96 -53.15
C PRO A 100 19.01 -17.30 -53.78
N ARG A 101 18.08 -17.89 -54.54
CA ARG A 101 18.32 -19.07 -55.37
C ARG A 101 18.09 -18.75 -56.84
N ASN A 102 18.92 -19.35 -57.68
CA ASN A 102 18.82 -19.31 -59.13
C ASN A 102 17.79 -20.39 -59.56
N HIS A 103 16.73 -19.97 -60.23
CA HIS A 103 15.90 -20.87 -61.05
C HIS A 103 16.21 -20.62 -62.52
N VAL A 104 16.70 -21.65 -63.21
CA VAL A 104 16.84 -21.63 -64.66
C VAL A 104 15.47 -21.91 -65.27
N LYS A 105 14.81 -20.88 -65.80
CA LYS A 105 13.50 -21.02 -66.47
C LYS A 105 13.63 -21.71 -67.82
N ALA A 106 14.73 -21.46 -68.53
CA ALA A 106 15.06 -22.07 -69.80
C ALA A 106 16.57 -22.32 -69.88
N GLU A 107 16.95 -23.56 -70.22
CA GLU A 107 18.34 -23.96 -70.38
C GLU A 107 19.00 -23.27 -71.58
N ALA A 108 20.33 -23.11 -71.52
CA ALA A 108 21.07 -22.49 -72.63
C ALA A 108 20.97 -23.37 -73.88
N THR A 109 20.69 -22.74 -75.03
CA THR A 109 20.77 -23.38 -76.34
C THR A 109 21.95 -22.79 -77.11
N GLU A 110 22.37 -23.44 -78.19
CA GLU A 110 23.53 -23.02 -78.99
C GLU A 110 23.46 -21.57 -79.50
N LYS A 111 22.24 -20.99 -79.60
CA LYS A 111 22.00 -19.62 -80.08
C LYS A 111 21.50 -18.64 -79.01
N HIS A 112 21.12 -19.11 -77.81
CA HIS A 112 20.55 -18.25 -76.77
C HIS A 112 21.07 -18.61 -75.36
N PRO A 113 21.49 -17.62 -74.56
CA PRO A 113 21.93 -17.85 -73.18
C PRO A 113 20.76 -18.29 -72.29
N ALA A 114 21.07 -18.99 -71.20
CA ALA A 114 20.08 -19.44 -70.22
C ALA A 114 19.30 -18.26 -69.63
N GLN A 115 17.98 -18.42 -69.52
CA GLN A 115 17.15 -17.45 -68.82
C GLN A 115 17.08 -17.84 -67.34
N VAL A 116 17.77 -17.06 -66.52
CA VAL A 116 17.85 -17.26 -65.07
C VAL A 116 17.00 -16.21 -64.37
N GLU A 117 16.10 -16.65 -63.49
CA GLU A 117 15.43 -15.76 -62.54
C GLU A 117 15.95 -16.03 -61.14
N VAL A 118 16.26 -14.95 -60.41
CA VAL A 118 16.60 -15.04 -58.99
C VAL A 118 15.31 -14.90 -58.19
N TYR A 119 14.98 -15.93 -57.42
CA TYR A 119 13.89 -15.87 -56.44
C TYR A 119 14.47 -16.07 -55.04
N HIS A 120 13.74 -15.58 -54.04
CA HIS A 120 14.17 -15.67 -52.65
C HIS A 120 13.39 -16.79 -51.97
N GLU A 121 14.12 -17.73 -51.37
CA GLU A 121 13.53 -18.76 -50.51
C GLU A 121 13.74 -18.34 -49.04
N ASP A 122 12.67 -18.41 -48.24
CA ASP A 122 12.74 -18.15 -46.81
C ASP A 122 13.25 -19.42 -46.11
N VAL A 123 14.54 -19.43 -45.75
CA VAL A 123 15.15 -20.53 -45.02
C VAL A 123 15.11 -20.25 -43.52
N THR A 124 14.71 -21.24 -42.73
CA THR A 124 14.74 -21.15 -41.27
C THR A 124 16.19 -21.04 -40.78
N VAL A 125 16.49 -19.96 -40.04
CA VAL A 125 17.82 -19.72 -39.45
C VAL A 125 17.93 -20.30 -38.04
N GLY A 126 16.81 -20.38 -37.32
CA GLY A 126 16.77 -20.97 -35.99
C GLY A 126 15.50 -20.63 -35.20
N TYR A 127 15.49 -21.05 -33.95
CA TYR A 127 14.44 -20.78 -32.98
C TYR A 127 14.99 -19.96 -31.82
N TRP A 128 14.27 -18.90 -31.44
CA TRP A 128 14.56 -18.08 -30.27
C TRP A 128 13.51 -18.36 -29.22
N ARG A 129 13.94 -18.60 -27.98
CA ARG A 129 13.04 -18.72 -26.83
C ARG A 129 13.20 -17.50 -25.94
N THR A 130 12.09 -16.86 -25.63
CA THR A 130 12.04 -15.73 -24.71
C THR A 130 11.25 -16.12 -23.48
N VAL A 131 11.86 -15.96 -22.31
CA VAL A 131 11.21 -16.09 -21.00
C VAL A 131 11.25 -14.73 -20.34
N LYS A 132 10.11 -14.24 -19.85
CA LYS A 132 10.04 -13.00 -19.08
C LYS A 132 10.07 -13.33 -17.59
N PHE A 133 10.72 -12.49 -16.79
CA PHE A 133 10.77 -12.59 -15.34
C PHE A 133 10.18 -11.34 -14.70
N SER A 134 9.48 -11.49 -13.58
CA SER A 134 8.87 -10.39 -12.83
C SER A 134 8.85 -10.66 -11.33
N GLY A 135 9.28 -9.68 -10.54
CA GLY A 135 9.14 -9.66 -9.09
C GLY A 135 7.84 -9.02 -8.60
N ALA A 136 6.92 -8.69 -9.51
CA ALA A 136 5.62 -8.13 -9.16
C ALA A 136 4.72 -9.18 -8.49
N LEU A 137 3.69 -8.71 -7.78
CA LEU A 137 2.75 -9.61 -7.10
C LEU A 137 1.56 -9.95 -8.01
N PRO A 138 0.94 -11.13 -7.85
CA PRO A 138 -0.36 -11.39 -8.42
C PRO A 138 -1.39 -10.36 -7.93
N ALA A 139 -2.24 -9.86 -8.82
CA ALA A 139 -3.28 -8.88 -8.47
C ALA A 139 -4.22 -9.41 -7.36
N SER A 140 -4.50 -10.71 -7.35
CA SER A 140 -5.27 -11.39 -6.30
C SER A 140 -4.65 -11.23 -4.91
N ARG A 141 -3.31 -11.32 -4.82
CA ARG A 141 -2.59 -11.16 -3.55
C ARG A 141 -2.65 -9.71 -3.06
N ILE A 142 -2.54 -8.75 -3.97
CA ILE A 142 -2.67 -7.32 -3.62
C ILE A 142 -4.07 -7.05 -3.07
N ASN A 143 -5.11 -7.56 -3.74
CA ASN A 143 -6.50 -7.40 -3.29
C ASN A 143 -6.74 -8.04 -1.91
N GLU A 144 -6.22 -9.25 -1.66
CA GLU A 144 -6.32 -9.88 -0.34
C GLU A 144 -5.69 -9.02 0.77
N LEU A 145 -4.53 -8.40 0.48
CA LEU A 145 -3.88 -7.49 1.44
C LEU A 145 -4.70 -6.22 1.68
N LEU A 146 -5.31 -5.66 0.64
CA LEU A 146 -6.20 -4.50 0.75
C LEU A 146 -7.43 -4.83 1.59
N ASP A 147 -8.12 -5.94 1.31
CA ASP A 147 -9.30 -6.37 2.06
C ASP A 147 -8.98 -6.56 3.56
N ARG A 148 -7.85 -7.20 3.88
CA ARG A 148 -7.39 -7.36 5.26
C ARG A 148 -7.11 -6.03 5.94
N LEU A 149 -6.55 -5.07 5.20
CA LEU A 149 -6.23 -3.75 5.71
C LEU A 149 -7.49 -2.92 5.96
N GLU A 150 -8.48 -2.99 5.08
CA GLU A 150 -9.78 -2.33 5.25
C GLU A 150 -10.51 -2.85 6.49
N LYS A 151 -10.54 -4.17 6.69
CA LYS A 151 -11.07 -4.79 7.91
C LYS A 151 -10.37 -4.28 9.17
N LEU A 152 -9.04 -4.20 9.13
CA LEU A 152 -8.25 -3.70 10.25
C LEU A 152 -8.52 -2.21 10.53
N GLN A 153 -8.61 -1.39 9.48
CA GLN A 153 -8.95 0.03 9.61
C GLN A 153 -10.33 0.22 10.25
N ALA A 154 -11.33 -0.56 9.82
CA ALA A 154 -12.67 -0.51 10.40
C ALA A 154 -12.66 -0.88 11.90
N ALA A 155 -11.96 -1.96 12.26
CA ALA A 155 -11.82 -2.38 13.65
C ALA A 155 -11.14 -1.33 14.53
N ILE A 156 -10.10 -0.65 14.02
CA ILE A 156 -9.41 0.41 14.78
C ILE A 156 -10.29 1.64 14.96
N LYS A 157 -11.07 2.01 13.94
CA LYS A 157 -12.04 3.11 14.06
C LYS A 157 -13.08 2.81 15.13
N PHE A 158 -13.61 1.59 15.14
CA PHE A 158 -14.55 1.15 16.16
C PHE A 158 -13.93 1.17 17.56
N ALA A 159 -12.74 0.60 17.72
CA ALA A 159 -12.01 0.64 19.00
C ALA A 159 -11.73 2.08 19.46
N ARG A 160 -11.43 2.99 18.53
CA ARG A 160 -11.20 4.41 18.84
C ARG A 160 -12.48 5.08 19.34
N GLU A 161 -13.63 4.78 18.71
CA GLU A 161 -14.92 5.28 19.16
C GLU A 161 -15.27 4.76 20.56
N ASP A 162 -15.05 3.47 20.81
CA ASP A 162 -15.26 2.83 22.11
C ASP A 162 -14.38 3.46 23.21
N ALA A 163 -13.08 3.63 22.94
CA ALA A 163 -12.16 4.27 23.87
C ALA A 163 -12.58 5.73 24.19
N ASN A 164 -13.06 6.48 23.20
CA ASN A 164 -13.56 7.85 23.40
C ASN A 164 -14.90 7.90 24.16
N GLY A 165 -15.65 6.79 24.20
CA GLY A 165 -16.88 6.67 24.98
C GLY A 165 -16.66 6.54 26.49
N THR A 166 -15.40 6.43 26.94
CA THR A 166 -15.06 6.29 28.37
C THR A 166 -15.57 7.49 29.18
N GLU A 167 -16.20 7.21 30.32
CA GLU A 167 -16.68 8.25 31.23
C GLU A 167 -15.52 9.10 31.76
N VAL A 168 -15.70 10.42 31.73
CA VAL A 168 -14.67 11.40 32.07
C VAL A 168 -14.90 11.93 33.48
N GLU A 169 -13.89 11.79 34.34
CA GLU A 169 -13.91 12.34 35.69
C GLU A 169 -13.43 13.80 35.69
N ASP A 170 -14.25 14.72 36.22
CA ASP A 170 -13.90 16.15 36.28
C ASP A 170 -12.71 16.40 37.23
N ARG A 171 -11.67 17.05 36.71
CA ARG A 171 -10.43 17.39 37.43
C ARG A 171 -10.42 18.86 37.78
N LYS A 172 -10.49 19.15 39.08
CA LYS A 172 -10.42 20.50 39.65
C LYS A 172 -9.03 20.78 40.21
N VAL A 173 -8.13 21.24 39.34
CA VAL A 173 -6.71 21.50 39.65
C VAL A 173 -6.32 22.96 39.50
N GLY A 174 -7.05 23.75 38.72
CA GLY A 174 -6.76 25.14 38.41
C GLY A 174 -6.72 26.03 39.64
N GLU A 175 -7.66 25.84 40.57
CA GLU A 175 -7.68 26.58 41.84
C GLU A 175 -6.43 26.31 42.69
N ARG A 176 -5.92 25.07 42.69
CA ARG A 176 -4.70 24.72 43.43
C ARG A 176 -3.47 25.39 42.83
N VAL A 177 -3.37 25.40 41.49
CA VAL A 177 -2.25 26.00 40.77
C VAL A 177 -2.24 27.52 40.92
N LEU A 178 -3.40 28.16 40.71
CA LEU A 178 -3.50 29.62 40.74
C LEU A 178 -3.56 30.17 42.16
N GLY A 179 -4.11 29.42 43.12
CA GLY A 179 -4.03 29.75 44.55
C GLY A 179 -2.60 29.71 45.08
N TYR A 180 -1.76 28.79 44.58
CA TYR A 180 -0.33 28.83 44.89
C TYR A 180 0.37 30.09 44.34
N LEU A 181 0.00 30.52 43.13
CA LEU A 181 0.65 31.66 42.47
C LEU A 181 0.15 33.03 43.00
N PHE A 182 -1.15 33.15 43.24
CA PHE A 182 -1.81 34.44 43.49
C PHE A 182 -2.37 34.61 44.90
N GLY A 183 -2.46 33.55 45.71
CA GLY A 183 -2.92 33.61 47.10
C GLY A 183 -4.41 33.81 47.24
#